data_AF-A0A645CZC3-F1
#
_entry.id   AF-A0A645CZC3-F1
#
_cell.length_a   1.000
_cell.length_b   1.000
_cell.length_c   1.000
_cell.angle_alpha   90.00
_cell.angle_beta   90.00
_cell.angle_gamma   90.00
#
_symmetry.space_group_name_H-M   'P 1'
#
loop_
_entity.id
_entity.type
_entity.pdbx_description
1 polymer ?
#
loop_
_entity_poly.entity_id
_entity_poly.type
_entity_poly.pdbx_seq_one_letter_code
_entity_poly.pdbx_strand_id
1 'polypeptide(L)'
;MLLAALERAGATFEGEDSPAPERELLTKADLYELGLTGGPDSSEKRRALMRRLALPEHLSASAMLDALNLLYGKAELLALLNDEP
;
A
#
# COMPACT_ATOMS: atom_id res chain seq x y z
N MET A 1 -20.39 5.22 17.54
CA MET A 1 -18.95 4.92 17.61
C MET A 1 -18.55 3.86 16.57
N LEU A 2 -18.55 4.20 15.28
CA LEU A 2 -17.81 3.44 14.24
C LEU A 2 -17.52 4.28 12.97
N LEU A 3 -17.65 5.61 13.04
CA LEU A 3 -17.36 6.52 11.92
C LEU A 3 -16.15 7.43 12.19
N ALA A 4 -15.87 7.77 13.44
CA ALA A 4 -14.75 8.65 13.83
C ALA A 4 -13.35 7.99 13.74
N ALA A 5 -13.26 6.68 13.51
CA ALA A 5 -11.98 6.00 13.34
C ALA A 5 -11.46 6.06 11.89
N LEU A 6 -12.34 6.30 10.91
CA LEU A 6 -11.92 6.52 9.52
C LEU A 6 -11.42 7.96 9.27
N GLU A 7 -11.75 8.91 10.15
CA GLU A 7 -11.32 10.32 10.05
C GLU A 7 -9.82 10.57 10.27
N ARG A 8 -9.02 9.53 10.61
CA ARG A 8 -7.55 9.65 10.73
C ARG A 8 -6.79 8.73 9.79
N ALA A 9 -7.46 8.11 8.81
CA ALA A 9 -6.78 7.42 7.72
C ALA A 9 -6.40 8.44 6.62
N GLY A 10 -5.59 9.44 6.96
CA GLY A 10 -4.73 10.21 6.04
C GLY A 10 -5.33 10.71 4.71
N ALA A 11 -6.63 11.01 4.65
CA ALA A 11 -7.32 11.47 3.44
C ALA A 11 -7.25 12.99 3.26
N THR A 12 -6.04 13.55 3.27
CA THR A 12 -5.79 14.91 2.76
C THR A 12 -4.54 14.88 1.92
N PHE A 13 -4.72 14.67 0.61
CA PHE A 13 -3.95 15.35 -0.43
C PHE A 13 -4.88 15.60 -1.62
N GLU A 14 -5.95 16.35 -1.38
CA GLU A 14 -6.54 17.19 -2.41
C GLU A 14 -6.12 18.63 -2.10
N GLY A 15 -5.13 19.14 -2.83
CA GLY A 15 -4.74 20.55 -2.76
C GLY A 15 -3.24 20.79 -2.87
N GLU A 16 -2.90 21.61 -3.87
CA GLU A 16 -1.74 22.51 -3.92
C GLU A 16 -0.43 21.97 -4.51
N ASP A 17 -0.32 22.11 -5.84
CA ASP A 17 0.73 22.84 -6.57
C ASP A 17 2.11 23.01 -5.88
N SER A 18 2.72 21.90 -5.49
CA SER A 18 4.15 21.83 -5.20
C SER A 18 4.68 20.53 -5.79
N PRO A 19 5.84 20.54 -6.47
CA PRO A 19 6.46 19.30 -6.92
C PRO A 19 6.99 18.61 -5.68
N ALA A 20 6.14 17.83 -5.01
CA ALA A 20 6.63 16.72 -4.22
C ALA A 20 7.59 15.95 -5.15
N PRO A 21 8.80 15.60 -4.69
CA PRO A 21 9.73 14.85 -5.52
C PRO A 21 8.96 13.67 -6.11
N GLU A 22 9.05 13.48 -7.44
CA GLU A 22 8.30 12.45 -8.18
C GLU A 22 8.56 11.09 -7.53
N ARG A 23 7.70 10.73 -6.58
CA ARG A 23 7.84 9.51 -5.80
C ARG A 23 7.31 8.42 -6.71
N GLU A 24 8.21 7.55 -7.18
CA GLU A 24 7.81 6.46 -8.07
C GLU A 24 6.72 5.63 -7.37
N LEU A 25 5.56 5.52 -8.01
CA LEU A 25 4.42 4.78 -7.49
C LEU A 25 4.51 3.31 -7.91
N LEU A 26 3.97 2.42 -7.07
CA LEU A 26 3.78 1.04 -7.45
C LEU A 26 2.74 0.91 -8.56
N THR A 27 3.00 -0.02 -9.45
CA THR A 27 2.11 -0.45 -10.51
C THR A 27 1.52 -1.83 -10.19
N LYS A 28 0.52 -2.25 -10.97
CA LYS A 28 0.00 -3.63 -10.90
C LYS A 28 1.05 -4.67 -11.30
N ALA A 29 1.99 -4.31 -12.17
CA ALA A 29 3.09 -5.18 -12.55
C ALA A 29 4.03 -5.43 -11.36
N ASP A 30 4.36 -4.38 -10.59
CA ASP A 30 5.17 -4.54 -9.37
C ASP A 30 4.48 -5.48 -8.36
N LEU A 31 3.16 -5.38 -8.18
CA LEU A 31 2.44 -6.32 -7.31
C LEU A 31 2.49 -7.77 -7.80
N TYR A 32 2.53 -7.98 -9.12
CA TYR A 32 2.70 -9.30 -9.70
C TYR A 32 4.11 -9.83 -9.47
N GLU A 33 5.13 -9.00 -9.70
CA GLU A 33 6.54 -9.33 -9.46
C GLU A 33 6.83 -9.65 -7.98
N LEU A 34 6.20 -8.92 -7.06
CA LEU A 34 6.24 -9.18 -5.61
C LEU A 34 5.44 -10.43 -5.20
N GLY A 35 4.75 -11.11 -6.12
CA GLY A 35 3.90 -12.27 -5.85
C GLY A 35 2.65 -11.95 -5.02
N LEU A 36 2.26 -10.68 -4.93
CA LEU A 36 1.06 -10.21 -4.23
C LEU A 36 -0.21 -10.37 -5.08
N THR A 37 -0.06 -10.73 -6.37
CA THR A 37 -1.17 -11.04 -7.29
C THR A 37 -0.80 -12.22 -8.20
N GLY A 38 -1.79 -12.80 -8.91
CA GLY A 38 -1.56 -13.80 -9.96
C GLY A 38 -1.24 -15.23 -9.51
N GLY A 39 -0.73 -15.43 -8.29
CA GLY A 39 -0.43 -16.75 -7.73
C GLY A 39 -1.47 -17.26 -6.71
N PRO A 40 -1.49 -18.57 -6.41
CA PRO A 40 -2.38 -19.16 -5.40
C PRO A 40 -2.16 -18.58 -3.99
N ASP A 41 -0.90 -18.29 -3.62
CA ASP A 41 -0.53 -17.78 -2.29
C ASP A 41 -0.63 -16.24 -2.18
N SER A 42 -1.01 -15.57 -3.26
CA SER A 42 -1.05 -14.10 -3.33
C SER A 42 -2.00 -13.49 -2.30
N SER A 43 -3.09 -14.19 -1.97
CA SER A 43 -4.05 -13.73 -0.95
C SER A 43 -3.45 -13.73 0.45
N GLU A 44 -2.67 -14.75 0.81
CA GLU A 44 -2.01 -14.84 2.11
C GLU A 44 -0.87 -13.82 2.24
N LYS A 45 -0.06 -13.67 1.19
CA LYS A 45 1.01 -12.66 1.14
C LYS A 45 0.48 -11.24 1.28
N ARG A 46 -0.64 -10.91 0.62
CA ARG A 46 -1.31 -9.60 0.81
C ARG A 46 -1.77 -9.39 2.25
N ARG A 47 -2.40 -10.39 2.87
CA ARG A 47 -2.82 -10.30 4.28
C ARG A 47 -1.61 -10.12 5.22
N ALA A 48 -0.53 -10.86 4.99
CA ALA A 48 0.69 -10.72 5.78
C ALA A 48 1.29 -9.31 5.66
N LEU A 49 1.35 -8.76 4.44
CA LEU A 49 1.79 -7.39 4.19
C LEU A 49 0.90 -6.36 4.89
N MET A 50 -0.43 -6.49 4.75
CA MET A 50 -1.38 -5.58 5.40
C MET A 50 -1.24 -5.61 6.92
N ARG A 51 -1.10 -6.79 7.54
CA ARG A 51 -0.82 -6.90 8.98
C ARG A 51 0.48 -6.23 9.39
N ARG A 52 1.55 -6.45 8.62
CA ARG A 52 2.86 -5.84 8.87
C ARG A 52 2.80 -4.31 8.83
N LEU A 53 2.03 -3.75 7.90
CA LEU A 53 1.86 -2.32 7.73
C LEU A 53 0.71 -1.72 8.58
N ALA A 54 0.08 -2.54 9.43
CA ALA A 54 -1.10 -2.17 10.21
C ALA A 54 -2.26 -1.58 9.36
N LEU A 55 -2.42 -2.09 8.12
CA LEU A 55 -3.47 -1.71 7.18
C LEU A 55 -4.66 -2.69 7.23
N PRO A 56 -5.86 -2.27 6.78
CA PRO A 56 -7.03 -3.15 6.72
C PRO A 56 -6.79 -4.40 5.85
N GLU A 57 -7.00 -5.59 6.42
CA GLU A 57 -6.70 -6.87 5.75
C GLU A 57 -7.69 -7.27 4.64
N HIS A 58 -8.84 -6.60 4.58
CA HIS A 58 -9.95 -6.91 3.66
C HIS A 58 -9.94 -6.07 2.37
N LEU A 59 -8.82 -5.41 2.07
CA LEU A 59 -8.66 -4.65 0.83
C LEU A 59 -8.60 -5.56 -0.42
N SER A 60 -9.27 -5.12 -1.48
CA SER A 60 -9.07 -5.70 -2.82
C SER A 60 -7.63 -5.41 -3.30
N ALA A 61 -7.15 -6.14 -4.30
CA ALA A 61 -5.80 -5.90 -4.83
C ALA A 61 -5.60 -4.47 -5.36
N SER A 62 -6.65 -3.88 -5.95
CA SER A 62 -6.62 -2.49 -6.41
C SER A 62 -6.64 -1.51 -5.23
N ALA A 63 -7.55 -1.68 -4.28
CA ALA A 63 -7.64 -0.78 -3.12
C ALA A 63 -6.38 -0.84 -2.24
N MET A 64 -5.75 -2.01 -2.17
CA MET A 64 -4.45 -2.18 -1.53
C MET A 64 -3.35 -1.38 -2.26
N LEU A 65 -3.30 -1.44 -3.60
CA LEU A 65 -2.35 -0.67 -4.39
C LEU A 65 -2.49 0.84 -4.13
N ASP A 66 -3.73 1.32 -4.14
CA ASP A 66 -4.02 2.73 -3.90
C ASP A 66 -3.61 3.15 -2.49
N ALA A 67 -3.92 2.33 -1.47
CA ALA A 67 -3.49 2.58 -0.09
C ALA A 67 -1.96 2.56 0.07
N LEU A 68 -1.27 1.65 -0.60
CA LEU A 68 0.19 1.59 -0.58
C LEU A 68 0.80 2.82 -1.22
N ASN A 69 0.31 3.25 -2.39
CA ASN A 69 0.77 4.44 -3.10
C ASN A 69 0.46 5.75 -2.37
N LEU A 70 -0.62 5.78 -1.58
CA LEU A 70 -0.96 6.91 -0.73
C LEU A 70 0.04 7.08 0.42
N LEU A 71 0.51 5.97 1.00
CA LEU A 71 1.33 5.99 2.21
C LEU A 71 2.83 5.91 1.90
N TYR A 72 3.22 5.15 0.88
CA TYR A 72 4.59 4.78 0.57
C TYR A 72 4.92 5.02 -0.91
N GLY A 73 6.18 5.36 -1.17
CA GLY A 73 6.76 5.26 -2.50
C GLY A 73 7.19 3.83 -2.79
N LYS A 74 7.35 3.49 -4.06
CA LYS A 74 7.84 2.18 -4.49
C LYS A 74 9.16 1.81 -3.80
N ALA A 75 10.17 2.68 -3.88
CA ALA A 75 11.48 2.41 -3.29
C ALA A 75 11.41 2.18 -1.77
N GLU A 76 10.58 2.95 -1.06
CA GLU A 76 10.39 2.80 0.38
C GLU A 76 9.66 1.51 0.73
N LEU A 77 8.61 1.15 -0.02
CA LEU A 77 7.93 -0.12 0.20
C LEU A 77 8.86 -1.30 -0.06
N LEU A 78 9.68 -1.25 -1.11
CA LEU A 78 10.67 -2.29 -1.42
C LEU A 78 11.74 -2.37 -0.33
N ALA A 79 12.21 -1.23 0.19
CA ALA A 79 13.13 -1.21 1.33
C ALA A 79 12.50 -1.88 2.55
N LEU A 80 11.24 -1.54 2.90
CA LEU A 80 10.51 -2.21 3.96
C LEU A 80 10.43 -3.72 3.71
N LEU A 81 10.07 -4.16 2.51
CA LEU A 81 9.96 -5.59 2.20
C LEU A 81 11.30 -6.33 2.33
N ASN A 82 12.42 -5.69 1.98
CA ASN A 82 13.76 -6.28 2.05
C ASN A 82 14.41 -6.21 3.44
N ASP A 83 13.99 -5.29 4.31
CA ASP A 83 14.51 -5.12 5.68
C ASP A 83 13.92 -6.17 6.64
N GLU A 84 13.94 -7.43 6.20
CA GLU A 84 13.54 -8.61 6.96
C GLU A 84 14.67 -8.96 7.96
N PRO A 85 14.42 -9.04 9.28
CA PRO A 85 15.38 -9.57 10.24
C PRO A 85 15.52 -11.10 10.16
#